data_AF-A0A9E4TIV5-F1
#
_entry.id   AF-A0A9E4TIV5-F1
#
_cell.length_a   1.000
_cell.length_b   1.000
_cell.length_c   1.000
_cell.angle_alpha   90.00
_cell.angle_beta   90.00
_cell.angle_gamma   90.00
#
_symmetry.space_group_name_H-M   'P 1'
#
loop_
_entity.id
_entity.type
_entity.pdbx_description
1 polymer ?
#
loop_
_entity_poly.entity_id
_entity_poly.type
_entity_poly.pdbx_seq_one_letter_code
_entity_poly.pdbx_strand_id
1 'polypeptide(L)' 'MKGSKTARAARKRRHLRVRKNLAGTAARPRLDVFRSLNHIYAQIIDDGADHTLVS' A
#
# COMPACT_ATOMS: atom_id res chain seq x y z
N MET A 1 1.32 22.95 -20.27
CA MET A 1 0.98 21.51 -20.21
C MET A 1 0.34 21.17 -18.86
N LYS A 2 -0.98 20.98 -18.78
CA LYS A 2 -1.62 20.42 -17.58
C LYS A 2 -1.42 18.91 -17.61
N GLY A 3 -0.37 18.43 -16.95
CA GLY A 3 -0.21 17.00 -16.69
C GLY A 3 -1.39 16.53 -15.83
N SER A 4 -2.39 15.92 -16.46
CA SER A 4 -3.54 15.32 -15.78
C SER A 4 -3.03 14.40 -14.67
N LYS A 5 -3.22 14.80 -13.40
CA LYS A 5 -2.86 13.97 -12.24
C LYS A 5 -3.80 12.76 -12.26
N THR A 6 -3.38 11.67 -12.88
CA THR A 6 -4.17 10.43 -12.97
C THR A 6 -4.58 9.95 -11.57
N ALA A 7 -5.74 9.30 -11.47
CA ALA A 7 -6.23 8.71 -10.23
C ALA A 7 -5.18 7.74 -9.61
N ARG A 8 -4.42 7.03 -10.46
CA ARG A 8 -3.29 6.17 -10.05
C ARG A 8 -2.18 6.96 -9.38
N ALA A 9 -1.75 8.09 -9.96
CA ALA A 9 -0.72 8.93 -9.37
C ALA A 9 -1.18 9.54 -8.03
N ALA A 10 -2.44 9.97 -7.95
CA ALA A 10 -3.02 10.47 -6.70
C ALA A 10 -3.08 9.39 -5.60
N ARG A 11 -3.44 8.16 -5.95
CA ARG A 11 -3.44 7.01 -5.03
C ARG A 11 -2.03 6.71 -4.52
N LYS A 12 -1.03 6.61 -5.40
CA LYS A 12 0.37 6.38 -5.01
C LYS A 12 0.87 7.44 -4.02
N ARG A 13 0.62 8.73 -4.29
CA ARG A 13 1.02 9.82 -3.38
C ARG A 13 0.39 9.70 -1.99
N ARG A 14 -0.91 9.37 -1.90
CA ARG A 14 -1.58 9.16 -0.61
C ARG A 14 -1.02 7.95 0.12
N HIS A 15 -0.78 6.85 -0.59
CA HIS A 15 -0.24 5.63 -0.02
C HIS A 15 1.16 5.86 0.56
N LEU A 16 2.05 6.55 -0.17
CA LEU A 16 3.36 6.96 0.32
C LEU A 16 3.27 7.87 1.55
N ARG A 17 2.33 8.81 1.58
CA ARG A 17 2.13 9.70 2.73
C ARG A 17 1.71 8.92 3.98
N VAL A 18 0.80 7.97 3.85
CA VAL A 18 0.37 7.12 4.99
C VAL A 18 1.52 6.26 5.48
N ARG A 19 2.29 5.65 4.56
CA ARG A 19 3.46 4.82 4.89
C ARG A 19 4.60 5.57 5.58
N LYS A 20 4.61 6.92 5.59
CA LYS A 20 5.58 7.67 6.39
C LYS A 20 5.45 7.43 7.89
N ASN A 21 4.22 7.19 8.37
CA ASN A 21 3.94 7.01 9.80
C ASN A 21 3.46 5.58 10.12
N LEU A 22 3.33 4.72 9.11
CA LEU A 22 2.74 3.39 9.23
C LEU A 22 3.71 2.37 8.65
N ALA A 23 4.35 1.62 9.55
CA ALA A 23 5.23 0.50 9.24
C ALA A 23 4.68 -0.76 9.94
N GLY A 24 4.76 -1.89 9.26
CA GLY A 24 4.45 -3.21 9.80
C GLY A 24 5.68 -3.85 10.43
N THR A 25 5.50 -4.49 11.57
CA THR A 25 6.53 -5.30 12.24
C THR A 25 6.03 -6.73 12.41
N ALA A 26 6.89 -7.68 12.75
CA ALA A 26 6.49 -9.08 12.99
C ALA A 26 5.30 -9.23 13.96
N ALA A 27 5.28 -8.45 15.05
CA ALA A 27 4.18 -8.49 16.03
C ALA A 27 2.91 -7.77 15.55
N ARG A 28 3.05 -6.82 14.63
CA ARG A 28 1.93 -6.05 14.07
C ARG A 28 2.20 -5.75 12.58
N PRO A 29 1.98 -6.73 11.69
CA PRO A 29 2.30 -6.57 10.29
C PRO A 29 1.35 -5.58 9.62
N ARG A 30 1.80 -4.98 8.52
CA ARG A 30 1.04 -4.01 7.74
C ARG A 30 0.14 -4.74 6.75
N LEU A 31 -1.12 -4.36 6.72
CA LEU A 31 -2.06 -4.78 5.68
C LEU A 31 -1.97 -3.81 4.48
N ASP A 32 -1.56 -4.30 3.32
CA ASP A 32 -1.68 -3.57 2.05
C ASP A 32 -2.94 -4.02 1.30
N VAL A 33 -3.68 -3.07 0.73
CA VAL A 33 -4.93 -3.35 0.00
C VAL A 33 -4.90 -2.65 -1.35
N PHE A 34 -5.04 -3.45 -2.41
CA PHE A 34 -5.23 -2.96 -3.76
C PHE A 34 -6.67 -3.21 -4.22
N ARG A 35 -7.35 -2.12 -4.59
CA ARG A 35 -8.72 -2.16 -5.14
C ARG A 35 -8.76 -1.79 -6.61
N SER A 36 -9.33 -2.69 -7.40
CA SER A 36 -9.74 -2.50 -8.79
C SER A 36 -11.26 -2.36 -8.91
N LEU A 37 -11.79 -2.31 -10.13
CA LEU A 37 -13.24 -2.31 -10.36
C LEU A 37 -13.87 -3.68 -10.11
N ASN A 38 -13.13 -4.76 -10.40
CA ASN A 38 -13.66 -6.12 -10.39
C ASN A 38 -13.31 -6.88 -9.10
N HIS A 39 -12.14 -6.61 -8.54
CA HIS A 39 -11.59 -7.36 -7.40
C HIS A 39 -10.84 -6.48 -6.39
N ILE A 40 -10.72 -7.01 -5.19
CA ILE A 40 -9.92 -6.46 -4.09
C ILE A 40 -8.88 -7.52 -3.71
N TYR A 41 -7.63 -7.09 -3.61
CA TYR A 41 -6.50 -7.92 -3.19
C TYR A 41 -5.90 -7.33 -1.93
N ALA A 42 -5.43 -8.19 -1.02
CA ALA A 42 -4.86 -7.79 0.24
C ALA A 42 -3.60 -8.61 0.56
N GLN A 43 -2.59 -7.97 1.13
CA GLN A 43 -1.33 -8.61 1.54
C GLN A 43 -1.00 -8.25 2.98
N ILE A 44 -0.48 -9.21 3.73
CA ILE A 44 0.05 -8.98 5.08
C ILE A 44 1.58 -8.97 4.98
N ILE A 45 2.20 -7.86 5.37
CA ILE A 45 3.63 -7.59 5.13
C ILE A 45 4.31 -7.22 6.45
N ASP A 46 5.47 -7.82 6.72
CA ASP A 46 6.44 -7.34 7.70
C ASP A 46 7.46 -6.44 6.98
N ASP A 47 7.40 -5.13 7.24
CA ASP A 47 8.30 -4.15 6.62
C ASP A 47 9.73 -4.20 7.22
N GLY A 48 9.92 -4.83 8.40
CA GLY A 48 11.25 -4.98 9.01
C GLY A 48 12.07 -6.11 8.40
N ALA A 49 11.40 -7.18 7.96
CA ALA A 49 12.00 -8.32 7.28
C ALA A 49 11.82 -8.27 5.75
N ASP A 50 11.17 -7.24 5.22
CA ASP A 50 10.73 -7.12 3.83
C ASP A 50 10.00 -8.38 3.31
N HIS A 51 9.26 -9.04 4.20
CA HIS A 51 8.65 -10.34 3.93
C HIS A 51 7.12 -10.25 3.89
N THR A 52 6.52 -10.82 2.84
CA THR A 52 5.07 -10.92 2.72
C THR A 52 4.61 -12.26 3.29
N LEU A 53 3.79 -12.20 4.33
CA LEU A 53 3.28 -13.36 5.06
C LEU A 53 2.12 -14.03 4.32
N VAL A 54 1.26 -13.24 3.67
CA VAL A 54 0.05 -13.71 2.96
C VAL A 54 -0.25 -12.81 1.76
N SER A 55 -0.76 -13.38 0.66
CA SER A 55 -1.15 -12.70 -0.60
C SER A 55 -2.48 -13.17 -1.17
#